data_AF-A0A520Y8S6-F1
#
_entry.id   AF-A0A520Y8S6-F1
#
_cell.length_a   1.000
_cell.length_b   1.000
_cell.length_c   1.000
_cell.angle_alpha   90.00
_cell.angle_beta   90.00
_cell.angle_gamma   90.00
#
_symmetry.space_group_name_H-M   'P 1'
#
loop_
_entity.id
_entity.type
_entity.pdbx_description
1 polymer ?
#
loop_
_entity_poly.entity_id
_entity_poly.type
_entity_poly.pdbx_seq_one_letter_code
_entity_poly.pdbx_strand_id
1 'polypeptide(L)'
;MKFINKATIVAALLGGVTAIALTVGGVAFAHGGPHGKGGPWSPEKMEEHLAEMTQRLDLDDAQEASIRAIMERAQAQREEIRDMPRGKEKFTVMKELRFATEDQIYANLSCEQREDLRLLKREHKVERMERRFERYHSQDQN
;
A
#
# COMPACT_ATOMS: atom_id res chain seq x y z
N MET A 1 16.51 43.28 7.28
CA MET A 1 15.20 42.66 7.01
C MET A 1 15.23 42.04 5.62
N LYS A 2 15.27 40.70 5.52
CA LYS A 2 15.04 39.98 4.26
C LYS A 2 14.21 38.74 4.58
N PHE A 3 12.98 38.74 4.07
CA PHE A 3 11.99 37.68 4.20
C PHE A 3 12.43 36.47 3.37
N ILE A 4 12.46 35.27 3.97
CA ILE A 4 12.65 34.02 3.25
C ILE A 4 11.27 33.41 2.99
N ASN A 5 10.92 33.32 1.72
CA ASN A 5 9.61 32.95 1.17
C ASN A 5 9.33 31.43 1.27
N LYS A 6 8.07 31.09 1.58
CA LYS A 6 7.54 29.73 1.85
C LYS A 6 7.22 28.90 0.58
N ALA A 7 8.09 28.88 -0.44
CA ALA A 7 7.73 28.34 -1.77
C ALA A 7 8.71 27.32 -2.35
N THR A 8 9.25 26.40 -1.55
CA THR A 8 10.19 25.37 -2.05
C THR A 8 9.96 24.02 -1.37
N ILE A 9 8.80 23.39 -1.59
CA ILE A 9 8.62 21.94 -1.34
C ILE A 9 7.63 21.35 -2.37
N VAL A 10 7.83 21.56 -3.68
CA VAL A 10 7.19 20.74 -4.72
C VAL A 10 8.07 20.77 -5.98
N ALA A 11 9.03 19.84 -6.11
CA ALA A 11 9.67 19.51 -7.38
C ALA A 11 10.58 18.27 -7.24
N ALA A 12 10.00 17.07 -7.12
CA ALA A 12 10.72 15.81 -7.33
C ALA A 12 9.74 14.63 -7.54
N LEU A 13 8.88 14.68 -8.56
CA LEU A 13 8.03 13.52 -8.91
C LEU A 13 7.97 13.21 -10.42
N LEU A 14 8.83 13.80 -11.24
CA LEU A 14 8.89 13.48 -12.66
C LEU A 14 10.33 13.47 -13.15
N GLY A 15 10.90 12.27 -13.26
CA GLY A 15 12.20 12.12 -13.92
C GLY A 15 12.90 10.81 -13.59
N GLY A 16 12.71 9.83 -14.45
CA GLY A 16 13.79 8.95 -14.88
C GLY A 16 14.26 7.88 -13.90
N VAL A 17 14.20 6.64 -14.37
CA VAL A 17 15.07 5.52 -13.98
C VAL A 17 16.42 6.03 -13.46
N THR A 18 16.62 5.96 -12.15
CA THR A 18 17.93 6.21 -11.53
C THR A 18 18.33 4.98 -10.77
N ALA A 19 19.57 4.56 -11.03
CA ALA A 19 20.15 3.29 -10.66
C ALA A 19 20.10 3.01 -9.16
N ILE A 20 20.02 1.71 -8.88
CA ILE A 20 20.15 1.05 -7.58
C ILE A 20 21.30 1.66 -6.78
N ALA A 21 20.99 2.09 -5.55
CA ALA A 21 21.96 2.14 -4.46
C ALA A 21 21.40 1.27 -3.32
N LEU A 22 21.96 0.06 -3.20
CA LEU A 22 21.81 -0.82 -2.05
C LEU A 22 22.37 -0.12 -0.80
N THR A 23 21.49 0.37 0.06
CA THR A 23 21.84 0.63 1.46
C THR A 23 21.17 -0.43 2.33
N VAL A 24 21.93 -1.49 2.59
CA VAL A 24 21.70 -2.40 3.71
C VAL A 24 21.90 -1.57 4.99
N GLY A 25 20.85 -1.43 5.80
CA GLY A 25 20.87 -0.61 7.00
C GLY A 25 19.72 -0.90 7.97
N GLY A 26 19.84 -2.01 8.71
CA GLY A 26 19.56 -2.08 10.15
C GLY A 26 18.17 -1.74 10.72
N VAL A 27 17.43 -2.80 11.05
CA VAL A 27 16.57 -3.03 12.24
C VAL A 27 15.72 -1.89 12.83
N ALA A 28 14.41 -2.12 12.83
CA ALA A 28 13.55 -1.78 13.97
C ALA A 28 12.46 -2.86 14.14
N PHE A 29 12.77 -3.90 14.92
CA PHE A 29 11.72 -4.66 15.60
C PHE A 29 11.28 -3.85 16.82
N ALA A 30 10.05 -3.34 16.81
CA ALA A 30 9.42 -2.75 17.99
C ALA A 30 8.04 -3.37 18.21
N HIS A 31 7.88 -3.98 19.38
CA HIS A 31 6.74 -4.75 19.84
C HIS A 31 5.41 -3.97 19.90
N GLY A 32 4.32 -4.65 19.57
CA GLY A 32 2.95 -4.21 19.86
C GLY A 32 2.00 -5.36 20.20
N GLY A 33 1.92 -5.72 21.48
CA GLY A 33 0.73 -6.25 22.19
C GLY A 33 0.16 -7.65 21.84
N PRO A 34 -0.34 -8.41 22.84
CA PRO A 34 -0.96 -9.71 22.62
C PRO A 34 -2.45 -9.56 22.28
N HIS A 35 -2.78 -9.19 21.04
CA HIS A 35 -4.11 -9.45 20.47
C HIS A 35 -4.07 -9.37 18.94
N GLY A 36 -4.37 -10.50 18.30
CA GLY A 36 -4.74 -10.57 16.89
C GLY A 36 -3.65 -11.11 15.99
N LYS A 37 -3.92 -12.25 15.33
CA LYS A 37 -3.23 -12.65 14.10
C LYS A 37 -3.10 -11.42 13.19
N GLY A 38 -1.90 -11.26 12.60
CA GLY A 38 -1.43 -10.06 11.90
C GLY A 38 -2.51 -9.22 11.22
N GLY A 39 -2.47 -7.91 11.47
CA GLY A 39 -3.39 -6.97 10.82
C GLY A 39 -3.31 -7.09 9.29
N PRO A 40 -4.23 -6.46 8.54
CA PRO A 40 -4.32 -6.58 7.08
C PRO A 40 -3.09 -6.12 6.28
N TRP A 41 -2.04 -5.66 6.97
CA TRP A 41 -0.78 -5.14 6.44
C TRP A 41 0.40 -5.71 7.23
N SER A 42 0.27 -6.91 7.81
CA SER A 42 1.43 -7.63 8.31
C SER A 42 2.38 -7.95 7.15
N PRO A 43 3.69 -8.12 7.40
CA PRO A 43 4.64 -8.51 6.36
C PRO A 43 4.19 -9.76 5.58
N GLU A 44 3.68 -10.77 6.29
CA GLU A 44 3.12 -11.99 5.69
C GLU A 44 1.96 -11.71 4.72
N LYS A 45 1.04 -10.80 5.08
CA LYS A 45 -0.10 -10.43 4.22
C LYS A 45 0.34 -9.59 3.03
N MET A 46 1.38 -8.78 3.20
CA MET A 46 2.01 -8.04 2.10
C MET A 46 2.67 -8.99 1.10
N GLU A 47 3.41 -9.99 1.58
CA GLU A 47 4.02 -11.03 0.75
C GLU A 47 2.97 -11.86 0.00
N GLU A 48 1.89 -12.27 0.68
CA GLU A 48 0.76 -12.96 0.04
C GLU A 48 0.14 -12.11 -1.08
N HIS A 49 -0.07 -10.81 -0.82
CA HIS A 49 -0.64 -9.91 -1.82
C HIS A 49 0.31 -9.68 -3.01
N LEU A 50 1.61 -9.54 -2.76
CA LEU A 50 2.61 -9.41 -3.82
C LEU A 50 2.70 -10.69 -4.66
N ALA A 51 2.66 -11.86 -4.03
CA ALA A 51 2.65 -13.14 -4.72
C ALA A 51 1.41 -13.30 -5.62
N GLU A 52 0.24 -12.91 -5.12
CA GLU A 52 -1.00 -12.90 -5.91
C GLU A 52 -0.89 -11.93 -7.10
N MET A 53 -0.39 -10.71 -6.88
CA MET A 53 -0.17 -9.75 -7.95
C MET A 53 0.81 -10.27 -9.00
N THR A 54 1.92 -10.86 -8.56
CA THR A 54 2.95 -11.45 -9.44
C THR A 54 2.36 -12.52 -10.33
N GLN A 55 1.58 -13.43 -9.75
CA GLN A 55 0.94 -14.51 -10.50
C GLN A 55 -0.16 -14.00 -11.45
N ARG A 56 -0.98 -13.04 -11.00
CA ARG A 56 -2.17 -12.61 -11.74
C ARG A 56 -1.84 -11.62 -12.87
N LEU A 57 -0.82 -10.80 -12.68
CA LEU A 57 -0.39 -9.77 -13.63
C LEU A 57 0.87 -10.19 -14.40
N ASP A 58 1.40 -11.39 -14.18
CA ASP A 58 2.64 -11.88 -14.79
C ASP A 58 3.77 -10.84 -14.63
N LEU A 59 4.02 -10.42 -13.39
CA LEU A 59 5.04 -9.41 -13.10
C LEU A 59 6.43 -9.99 -13.35
N ASP A 60 7.28 -9.24 -14.04
CA ASP A 60 8.69 -9.58 -14.12
C ASP A 60 9.43 -9.29 -12.79
N ASP A 61 10.63 -9.85 -12.64
CA ASP A 61 11.43 -9.70 -11.42
C ASP A 61 11.71 -8.23 -11.05
N ALA A 62 11.86 -7.35 -12.04
CA ALA A 62 12.13 -5.94 -11.82
C ALA A 62 10.88 -5.18 -11.36
N GLN A 63 9.72 -5.50 -11.95
CA GLN A 63 8.42 -4.99 -11.54
C GLN A 63 8.07 -5.46 -10.14
N GLU A 64 8.25 -6.75 -9.84
CA GLU A 64 8.01 -7.31 -8.51
C GLU A 64 8.88 -6.61 -7.46
N ALA A 65 10.19 -6.48 -7.70
CA ALA A 65 11.11 -5.82 -6.76
C ALA A 65 10.74 -4.34 -6.55
N SER A 66 10.33 -3.64 -7.61
CA SER A 66 9.89 -2.24 -7.52
C SER A 66 8.61 -2.09 -6.70
N ILE A 67 7.61 -2.95 -6.97
CA ILE A 67 6.33 -2.96 -6.25
C ILE A 67 6.54 -3.32 -4.78
N ARG A 68 7.38 -4.31 -4.47
CA ARG A 68 7.78 -4.65 -3.09
C ARG A 68 8.31 -3.43 -2.35
N ALA A 69 9.26 -2.72 -2.94
CA ALA A 69 9.85 -1.53 -2.34
C ALA A 69 8.82 -0.39 -2.16
N ILE A 70 7.82 -0.28 -3.04
CA ILE A 70 6.70 0.67 -2.87
C ILE A 70 5.85 0.28 -1.66
N MET A 71 5.49 -1.00 -1.54
CA MET A 71 4.66 -1.51 -0.43
C MET A 71 5.35 -1.38 0.93
N GLU A 72 6.66 -1.68 1.00
CA GLU A 72 7.46 -1.53 2.23
C GLU A 72 7.50 -0.07 2.71
N ARG A 73 7.73 0.89 1.79
CA ARG A 73 7.70 2.32 2.12
C ARG A 73 6.32 2.77 2.58
N ALA A 74 5.27 2.30 1.92
CA ALA A 74 3.90 2.60 2.31
C ALA A 74 3.56 2.02 3.69
N GLN A 75 4.07 0.84 4.02
CA GLN A 75 3.93 0.23 5.34
C GLN A 75 4.58 1.11 6.42
N ALA A 76 5.81 1.57 6.21
CA ALA A 76 6.51 2.45 7.15
C ALA A 76 5.74 3.76 7.38
N GLN A 77 5.32 4.44 6.30
CA GLN A 77 4.52 5.67 6.40
C GLN A 77 3.18 5.44 7.10
N ARG A 78 2.57 4.27 6.89
CA ARG A 78 1.33 3.89 7.56
C ARG A 78 1.52 3.72 9.07
N GLU A 79 2.64 3.15 9.51
CA GLU A 79 2.97 3.01 10.92
C GLU A 79 3.13 4.38 11.60
N GLU A 80 3.75 5.35 10.94
CA GLU A 80 3.82 6.74 11.42
C GLU A 80 2.41 7.36 11.56
N ILE A 81 1.54 7.17 10.56
CA ILE A 81 0.17 7.68 10.59
C ILE A 81 -0.69 6.93 11.64
N ARG A 82 -0.38 5.66 11.92
CA ARG A 82 -1.12 4.84 12.90
C ARG A 82 -1.13 5.48 14.27
N ASP A 83 -0.05 6.17 14.65
CA ASP A 83 0.10 6.74 15.98
C ASP A 83 -0.52 8.16 16.07
N MET A 84 -0.98 8.72 14.95
CA MET A 84 -1.74 9.98 14.95
C MET A 84 -3.08 9.85 15.70
N PRO A 85 -3.57 10.94 16.34
CA PRO A 85 -4.90 10.99 16.95
C PRO A 85 -6.01 10.58 15.98
N ARG A 86 -7.04 9.90 16.49
CA ARG A 86 -8.22 9.58 15.67
C ARG A 86 -8.93 10.88 15.29
N GLY A 87 -9.10 11.12 14.00
CA GLY A 87 -9.75 12.31 13.48
C GLY A 87 -9.77 12.36 11.97
N LYS A 88 -10.38 13.42 11.42
CA LYS A 88 -10.49 13.65 9.97
C LYS A 88 -9.13 13.73 9.30
N GLU A 89 -8.16 14.37 9.95
CA GLU A 89 -6.79 14.52 9.44
C GLU A 89 -6.12 13.16 9.21
N LYS A 90 -6.11 12.29 10.23
CA LYS A 90 -5.60 10.91 10.09
C LYS A 90 -6.25 10.16 8.93
N PHE A 91 -7.56 10.30 8.77
CA PHE A 91 -8.27 9.68 7.66
C PHE A 91 -7.82 10.23 6.30
N THR A 92 -7.66 11.54 6.18
CA THR A 92 -7.18 12.19 4.96
C THR A 92 -5.77 11.72 4.60
N VAL A 93 -4.83 11.75 5.54
CA VAL A 93 -3.44 11.34 5.30
C VAL A 93 -3.36 9.85 4.95
N MET A 94 -4.12 8.98 5.63
CA MET A 94 -4.21 7.56 5.28
C MET A 94 -4.78 7.33 3.87
N LYS A 95 -5.76 8.14 3.45
CA LYS A 95 -6.36 8.07 2.12
C LYS A 95 -5.39 8.54 1.04
N GLU A 96 -4.66 9.62 1.30
CA GLU A 96 -3.61 10.14 0.41
C GLU A 96 -2.47 9.13 0.24
N LEU A 97 -1.99 8.53 1.34
CA LEU A 97 -1.01 7.45 1.31
C LEU A 97 -1.47 6.30 0.41
N ARG A 98 -2.72 5.86 0.58
CA ARG A 98 -3.29 4.79 -0.23
C ARG A 98 -3.28 5.14 -1.72
N PHE A 99 -3.72 6.34 -2.09
CA PHE A 99 -3.77 6.74 -3.51
C PHE A 99 -2.37 6.90 -4.10
N ALA A 100 -1.45 7.54 -3.38
CA ALA A 100 -0.07 7.68 -3.84
C ALA A 100 0.61 6.32 -4.06
N THR A 101 0.38 5.37 -3.15
CA THR A 101 0.89 3.99 -3.28
C THR A 101 0.29 3.31 -4.51
N GLU A 102 -1.04 3.40 -4.70
CA GLU A 102 -1.70 2.81 -5.87
C GLU A 102 -1.18 3.42 -7.18
N ASP A 103 -1.02 4.74 -7.25
CA ASP A 103 -0.51 5.42 -8.44
C ASP A 103 0.92 4.98 -8.79
N GLN A 104 1.79 4.81 -7.78
CA GLN A 104 3.14 4.30 -7.97
C GLN A 104 3.14 2.85 -8.48
N ILE A 105 2.26 2.01 -7.96
CA ILE A 105 2.09 0.63 -8.47
C ILE A 105 1.63 0.68 -9.93
N TYR A 106 0.58 1.46 -10.26
CA TYR A 106 0.09 1.60 -11.63
C TYR A 106 1.19 2.07 -12.60
N ALA A 107 2.06 2.98 -12.17
CA ALA A 107 3.15 3.48 -13.00
C ALA A 107 4.17 2.39 -13.39
N ASN A 108 4.33 1.34 -12.59
CA ASN A 108 5.24 0.21 -12.86
C ASN A 108 4.64 -0.87 -13.76
N LEU A 109 3.35 -0.79 -14.08
CA LEU A 109 2.62 -1.80 -14.86
C LEU A 109 2.43 -1.38 -16.32
N SER A 110 2.46 -2.37 -17.21
CA SER A 110 2.08 -2.23 -18.61
C SER A 110 0.58 -1.94 -18.78
N CYS A 111 0.13 -1.51 -19.96
CA CYS A 111 -1.29 -1.21 -20.18
C CYS A 111 -2.21 -2.41 -19.88
N GLU A 112 -1.80 -3.60 -20.30
CA GLU A 112 -2.53 -4.86 -20.09
C GLU A 112 -2.58 -5.23 -18.60
N GLN A 113 -1.42 -5.23 -17.93
CA GLN A 113 -1.32 -5.51 -16.49
C GLN A 113 -2.16 -4.56 -15.63
N ARG A 114 -2.36 -3.30 -16.07
CA ARG A 114 -3.23 -2.34 -15.38
C ARG A 114 -4.72 -2.72 -15.47
N GLU A 115 -5.16 -3.27 -16.59
CA GLU A 115 -6.53 -3.79 -16.71
C GLU A 115 -6.72 -5.03 -15.84
N ASP A 116 -5.75 -5.95 -15.83
CA ASP A 116 -5.79 -7.13 -14.97
C ASP A 116 -5.82 -6.75 -13.49
N LEU A 117 -5.03 -5.74 -13.08
CA LEU A 117 -5.11 -5.20 -11.73
C LEU A 117 -6.50 -4.61 -11.41
N ARG A 118 -7.17 -3.97 -12.39
CA ARG A 118 -8.53 -3.44 -12.20
C ARG A 118 -9.56 -4.57 -12.06
N LEU A 119 -9.42 -5.66 -12.82
CA LEU A 119 -10.23 -6.86 -12.70
C LEU A 119 -10.05 -7.49 -11.32
N LEU A 120 -8.80 -7.74 -10.92
CA LEU A 120 -8.46 -8.29 -9.60
C LEU A 120 -9.08 -7.45 -8.45
N LYS A 121 -8.94 -6.12 -8.51
CA LYS A 121 -9.56 -5.21 -7.52
C LYS A 121 -11.09 -5.31 -7.48
N ARG A 122 -11.74 -5.57 -8.63
CA ARG A 122 -13.20 -5.76 -8.70
C ARG A 122 -13.61 -7.10 -8.09
N GLU A 123 -12.89 -8.18 -8.38
CA GLU A 123 -13.10 -9.51 -7.80
C GLU A 123 -13.01 -9.44 -6.26
N HIS A 124 -11.91 -8.89 -5.72
CA HIS A 124 -11.77 -8.69 -4.28
C HIS A 124 -12.85 -7.81 -3.67
N LYS A 125 -13.41 -6.87 -4.43
CA LYS A 125 -14.55 -6.05 -3.96
C LYS A 125 -15.82 -6.89 -3.86
N VAL A 126 -16.10 -7.71 -4.87
CA VAL A 126 -17.26 -8.61 -4.89
C VAL A 126 -17.17 -9.62 -3.75
N GLU A 127 -16.04 -10.30 -3.58
CA GLU A 127 -15.87 -11.26 -2.47
C GLU A 127 -16.07 -10.61 -1.10
N ARG A 128 -15.56 -9.37 -0.91
CA ARG A 128 -15.78 -8.65 0.35
C ARG A 128 -17.25 -8.30 0.57
N MET A 129 -18.02 -8.09 -0.49
CA MET A 129 -19.46 -7.86 -0.41
C MET A 129 -20.20 -9.16 -0.07
N GLU A 130 -19.85 -10.27 -0.71
CA GLU A 130 -20.43 -11.60 -0.44
C GLU A 130 -20.17 -12.03 1.01
N ARG A 131 -18.91 -11.96 1.49
CA ARG A 131 -18.57 -12.23 2.89
C ARG A 131 -19.28 -11.30 3.89
N ARG A 132 -19.72 -10.12 3.46
CA ARG A 132 -20.52 -9.21 4.31
C ARG A 132 -21.99 -9.63 4.31
N PHE A 133 -22.52 -9.99 3.14
CA PHE A 133 -23.88 -10.47 2.95
C PHE A 133 -24.14 -11.76 3.74
N GLU A 134 -23.26 -12.75 3.61
CA GLU A 134 -23.34 -14.02 4.35
C GLU A 134 -23.36 -13.80 5.86
N ARG A 135 -22.49 -12.91 6.37
CA ARG A 135 -22.46 -12.58 7.81
C ARG A 135 -23.77 -11.96 8.28
N TYR A 136 -24.35 -11.05 7.50
CA TYR A 136 -25.64 -10.44 7.83
C TYR A 136 -26.75 -11.50 7.87
N HIS A 137 -26.84 -12.35 6.84
CA HIS A 137 -27.87 -13.39 6.79
C HIS A 137 -27.71 -14.51 7.82
N SER A 138 -26.48 -14.84 8.22
CA SER A 138 -26.23 -15.82 9.28
C SER A 138 -26.62 -15.31 10.69
N GLN A 139 -26.72 -13.98 10.87
CA GLN A 139 -27.17 -13.38 12.13
C GLN A 139 -28.69 -13.31 12.25
N ASP A 140 -29.41 -13.22 11.13
CA ASP A 140 -30.88 -13.20 11.11
C ASP A 140 -31.52 -14.60 11.31
N GLN A 141 -30.73 -15.67 11.25
CA GLN A 141 -31.19 -17.07 11.41
C GLN A 141 -30.91 -17.68 12.79
N ASN A 142 -30.34 -16.92 13.73
CA ASN A 142 -30.11 -17.30 15.14
C ASN A 142 -30.91 -16.39 16.08
#